data_AF-A0A1B8ZSB9-F1
#
_entry.id   AF-A0A1B8ZSB9-F1
#
_cell.length_a   1.000
_cell.length_b   1.000
_cell.length_c   1.000
_cell.angle_alpha   90.00
_cell.angle_beta   90.00
_cell.angle_gamma   90.00
#
_symmetry.space_group_name_H-M   'P 1'
#
loop_
_entity.id
_entity.type
_entity.pdbx_description
1 polymer ?
#
loop_
_entity_poly.entity_id
_entity_poly.type
_entity_poly.pdbx_seq_one_letter_code
_entity_poly.pdbx_strand_id
1 'polypeptide(L)'
;MSTPLNIIFSWFEKGDIPTEHQFKETFSSFRHLDENIRMDEVAGLQEAFRKTLSADHLEDENAHHQVLAKLNASNLTAAHVAEWKEKLKMKWAATVDGDGEAGNVYTKEQIREFVNMLQAKDNEMLEHIAEINAMLASDDVNLDDIQKIVSYIKENRTQIEWLKETVMHGIFDDKIKLTGSYSNWGAVTYQNQLNDLIYDKIKNIEDEAAAEKIRHEERVRGDSRIQHNLDTFSFVIDAYDTVTMFTVPIKVRRIDANTIEVLFDSLPPNIIQLTIKKI
;
A
#
# COMPACT_ATOMS: atom_id res chain seq x y z
N MET A 1 -28.91 101.28 -58.99
CA MET A 1 -29.08 100.66 -60.31
C MET A 1 -28.03 101.29 -61.21
N SER A 2 -27.16 100.50 -61.82
CA SER A 2 -26.14 101.03 -62.74
C SER A 2 -26.81 101.62 -63.97
N THR A 3 -26.26 102.72 -64.48
CA THR A 3 -26.78 103.34 -65.70
C THR A 3 -26.59 102.37 -66.87
N PRO A 4 -27.65 102.06 -67.65
CA PRO A 4 -27.54 101.19 -68.83
C PRO A 4 -26.41 101.63 -69.77
N LEU A 5 -25.63 100.67 -70.25
CA LEU A 5 -24.41 100.95 -71.03
C LEU A 5 -24.70 101.74 -72.32
N ASN A 6 -25.86 101.52 -72.93
CA ASN A 6 -26.30 102.28 -74.10
C ASN A 6 -26.55 103.76 -73.80
N ILE A 7 -26.97 104.10 -72.57
CA ILE A 7 -27.12 105.48 -72.12
C ILE A 7 -25.74 106.10 -71.88
N ILE A 8 -24.82 105.37 -71.25
CA ILE A 8 -23.43 105.81 -71.05
C ILE A 8 -22.76 106.11 -72.39
N PHE A 9 -22.92 105.24 -73.39
CA PHE A 9 -22.32 105.45 -74.71
C PHE A 9 -22.78 106.73 -75.41
N SER A 10 -24.04 107.15 -75.20
CA SER A 10 -24.55 108.40 -75.78
C SER A 10 -23.87 109.66 -75.24
N TRP A 11 -23.19 109.59 -74.08
CA TRP A 11 -22.51 110.75 -73.49
C TRP A 11 -21.11 111.02 -74.07
N PHE A 12 -20.61 110.09 -74.90
CA PHE A 12 -19.26 110.13 -75.48
C PHE A 12 -19.28 110.09 -77.02
N GLU A 13 -20.38 110.53 -77.64
CA GLU A 13 -20.45 110.65 -79.09
C GLU A 13 -19.55 111.78 -79.61
N LYS A 14 -19.23 111.74 -80.91
CA LYS A 14 -18.27 112.68 -81.50
C LYS A 14 -18.79 114.11 -81.42
N GLY A 15 -18.12 114.94 -80.62
CA GLY A 15 -18.47 116.35 -80.43
C GLY A 15 -19.11 116.64 -79.08
N ASP A 16 -19.47 115.61 -78.33
CA ASP A 16 -20.04 115.75 -76.99
C ASP A 16 -18.94 115.78 -75.92
N ILE A 17 -19.20 116.54 -74.85
CA ILE A 17 -18.37 116.60 -73.65
C ILE A 17 -19.25 116.18 -72.48
N PRO A 18 -18.98 115.03 -71.83
CA PRO A 18 -19.77 114.59 -70.70
C PRO A 18 -19.62 115.55 -69.53
N THR A 19 -20.71 115.77 -68.81
CA THR A 19 -20.70 116.46 -67.52
C THR A 19 -19.94 115.64 -66.47
N GLU A 20 -19.50 116.27 -65.39
CA GLU A 20 -18.85 115.59 -64.25
C GLU A 20 -19.70 114.44 -63.70
N HIS A 21 -21.03 114.63 -63.63
CA HIS A 21 -21.96 113.61 -63.19
C HIS A 21 -21.99 112.40 -64.14
N GLN A 22 -22.10 112.64 -65.45
CA GLN A 22 -22.07 111.58 -66.47
C GLN A 22 -20.74 110.83 -66.46
N PHE A 23 -19.64 111.54 -66.26
CA PHE A 23 -18.31 110.94 -66.13
C PHE A 23 -18.22 110.04 -64.90
N LYS A 24 -18.71 110.49 -63.73
CA LYS A 24 -18.71 109.70 -62.49
C LYS A 24 -19.60 108.44 -62.61
N GLU A 25 -20.80 108.60 -63.17
CA GLU A 25 -21.75 107.49 -63.41
C GLU A 25 -21.18 106.42 -64.34
N THR A 26 -20.30 106.81 -65.28
CA THR A 26 -19.62 105.87 -66.18
C THR A 26 -18.77 104.88 -65.39
N PHE A 27 -17.91 105.38 -64.49
CA PHE A 27 -17.04 104.51 -63.69
C PHE A 27 -17.79 103.74 -62.60
N SER A 28 -18.82 104.35 -61.99
CA SER A 28 -19.67 103.67 -61.01
C SER A 28 -20.55 102.56 -61.62
N SER A 29 -20.67 102.51 -62.95
CA SER A 29 -21.42 101.46 -63.63
C SER A 29 -20.61 100.17 -63.85
N PHE A 30 -19.28 100.23 -63.70
CA PHE A 30 -18.42 99.05 -63.74
C PHE A 30 -18.17 98.49 -62.33
N ARG A 31 -18.03 97.17 -62.22
CA ARG A 31 -17.55 96.51 -60.99
C ARG A 31 -16.06 96.80 -60.79
N HIS A 32 -15.67 97.07 -59.55
CA HIS A 32 -14.26 97.21 -59.17
C HIS A 32 -13.68 95.86 -58.69
N LEU A 33 -12.37 95.64 -58.88
CA LEU A 33 -11.70 94.36 -58.58
C LEU A 33 -11.60 94.05 -57.08
N ASP A 34 -11.68 95.07 -56.24
CA ASP A 34 -11.70 94.98 -54.78
C ASP A 34 -13.08 94.64 -54.22
N GLU A 35 -14.12 94.62 -55.06
CA GLU A 35 -15.46 94.18 -54.67
C GLU A 35 -15.63 92.67 -54.86
N ASN A 36 -16.00 91.96 -53.79
CA ASN A 36 -16.39 90.56 -53.88
C ASN A 36 -17.72 90.42 -54.62
N ILE A 37 -17.78 89.50 -55.59
CA ILE A 37 -19.02 89.12 -56.26
C ILE A 37 -19.83 88.25 -55.29
N ARG A 38 -21.05 88.67 -54.97
CA ARG A 38 -21.93 87.86 -54.12
C ARG A 38 -22.55 86.72 -54.94
N MET A 39 -22.74 85.56 -54.33
CA MET A 39 -23.26 84.38 -55.03
C MET A 39 -24.66 84.58 -55.63
N ASP A 40 -25.49 85.43 -55.02
CA ASP A 40 -26.84 85.79 -55.50
C ASP A 40 -26.83 86.66 -56.76
N GLU A 41 -25.70 87.30 -57.08
CA GLU A 41 -25.53 88.12 -58.29
C GLU A 41 -25.09 87.31 -59.50
N VAL A 42 -24.58 86.10 -59.29
CA VAL A 42 -24.14 85.21 -60.37
C VAL A 42 -25.31 84.35 -60.83
N ALA A 43 -25.95 84.79 -61.91
CA ALA A 43 -27.06 84.06 -62.53
C ALA A 43 -26.67 82.59 -62.82
N GLY A 44 -27.48 81.66 -62.31
CA GLY A 44 -27.29 80.22 -62.51
C GLY A 44 -26.29 79.54 -61.57
N LEU A 45 -25.56 80.28 -60.72
CA LEU A 45 -24.58 79.69 -59.80
C LEU A 45 -25.23 78.78 -58.75
N GLN A 46 -26.31 79.23 -58.12
CA GLN A 46 -27.03 78.43 -57.14
C GLN A 46 -27.61 77.14 -57.75
N GLU A 47 -28.13 77.22 -58.98
CA GLU A 47 -28.66 76.05 -59.68
C GLU A 47 -27.55 75.08 -60.09
N ALA A 48 -26.35 75.57 -60.43
CA ALA A 48 -25.20 74.72 -60.70
C ALA A 48 -24.75 73.92 -59.47
N PHE A 49 -24.72 74.55 -58.28
CA PHE A 49 -24.42 73.83 -57.03
C PHE A 49 -25.53 72.87 -56.62
N ARG A 50 -26.79 73.23 -56.86
CA ARG A 50 -27.93 72.33 -56.63
C ARG A 50 -27.89 71.10 -57.54
N LYS A 51 -27.24 71.15 -58.70
CA LYS A 51 -26.99 69.97 -59.54
C LYS A 51 -25.86 69.07 -59.00
N THR A 52 -24.92 69.60 -58.23
CA THR A 52 -23.86 68.79 -57.60
C THR A 52 -24.33 68.07 -56.33
N LEU A 53 -25.33 68.63 -55.65
CA LEU A 53 -26.07 67.97 -54.58
C LEU A 53 -27.25 67.26 -55.23
N SER A 54 -27.12 65.98 -55.60
CA SER A 54 -28.34 65.23 -55.91
C SER A 54 -29.22 65.26 -54.66
N ALA A 55 -30.40 65.88 -54.78
CA ALA A 55 -31.38 65.92 -53.68
C ALA A 55 -31.66 64.51 -53.15
N ASP A 56 -31.57 63.52 -54.05
CA ASP A 56 -31.66 62.10 -53.78
C ASP A 56 -30.65 61.61 -52.73
N HIS A 57 -29.45 62.18 -52.63
CA HIS A 57 -28.42 61.73 -51.68
C HIS A 57 -28.69 62.18 -50.24
N LEU A 58 -29.42 63.29 -50.05
CA LEU A 58 -29.71 63.84 -48.73
C LEU A 58 -30.86 63.10 -48.03
N GLU A 59 -31.79 62.55 -48.82
CA GLU A 59 -33.00 61.87 -48.34
C GLU A 59 -32.95 60.34 -48.52
N ASP A 60 -31.99 59.79 -49.28
CA ASP A 60 -31.81 58.35 -49.45
C ASP A 60 -30.90 57.75 -48.36
N GLU A 61 -31.50 57.01 -47.42
CA GLU A 61 -30.77 56.21 -46.42
C GLU A 61 -29.84 55.15 -47.03
N ASN A 62 -29.96 54.87 -48.34
CA ASN A 62 -29.13 53.90 -49.07
C ASN A 62 -28.12 54.55 -50.01
N ALA A 63 -27.92 55.87 -49.96
CA ALA A 63 -27.03 56.57 -50.89
C ALA A 63 -25.57 56.07 -50.84
N HIS A 64 -25.20 55.37 -49.75
CA HIS A 64 -23.89 54.75 -49.55
C HIS A 64 -23.92 53.22 -49.38
N HIS A 65 -25.03 52.54 -49.68
CA HIS A 65 -25.18 51.11 -49.40
C HIS A 65 -24.14 50.21 -50.08
N GLN A 66 -23.52 50.69 -51.17
CA GLN A 66 -22.49 49.97 -51.92
C GLN A 66 -21.08 50.07 -51.30
N VAL A 67 -20.84 51.08 -50.45
CA VAL A 67 -19.50 51.38 -49.93
C VAL A 67 -19.44 51.38 -48.40
N LEU A 68 -20.56 51.56 -47.72
CA LEU A 68 -20.66 51.57 -46.26
C LEU A 68 -21.65 50.51 -45.78
N ALA A 69 -21.31 49.83 -44.69
CA ALA A 69 -22.26 48.97 -43.99
C ALA A 69 -23.21 49.80 -43.12
N LYS A 70 -24.49 49.44 -43.11
CA LYS A 70 -25.47 49.98 -42.16
C LYS A 70 -25.12 49.53 -40.74
N LEU A 71 -25.55 50.30 -39.74
CA LEU A 71 -25.34 49.98 -38.32
C LEU A 71 -25.88 48.58 -37.95
N ASN A 72 -27.01 48.19 -38.54
CA ASN A 72 -27.62 46.87 -38.35
C ASN A 72 -27.10 45.81 -39.34
N ALA A 73 -26.10 46.13 -40.16
CA ALA A 73 -25.53 45.28 -41.20
C ALA A 73 -26.52 44.74 -42.24
N SER A 74 -27.72 45.29 -42.36
CA SER A 74 -28.77 44.71 -43.22
C SER A 74 -28.48 44.78 -44.72
N ASN A 75 -27.52 45.61 -45.14
CA ASN A 75 -27.05 45.69 -46.53
C ASN A 75 -25.84 44.80 -46.81
N LEU A 76 -25.38 43.99 -45.84
CA LEU A 76 -24.30 43.04 -46.07
C LEU A 76 -24.81 41.74 -46.69
N THR A 77 -24.09 41.25 -47.69
CA THR A 77 -24.32 39.93 -48.27
C THR A 77 -23.51 38.88 -47.51
N ALA A 78 -23.82 37.60 -47.71
CA ALA A 78 -23.04 36.50 -47.14
C ALA A 78 -21.56 36.56 -47.56
N ALA A 79 -21.26 37.04 -48.77
CA ALA A 79 -19.89 37.22 -49.25
C ALA A 79 -19.14 38.30 -48.45
N HIS A 80 -19.77 39.46 -48.20
CA HIS A 80 -19.19 40.51 -47.34
C HIS A 80 -18.87 39.98 -45.95
N VAL A 81 -19.79 39.20 -45.35
CA VAL A 81 -19.60 38.61 -44.03
C VAL A 81 -18.42 37.63 -44.03
N ALA A 82 -18.28 36.80 -45.06
CA ALA A 82 -17.16 35.87 -45.20
C ALA A 82 -15.81 36.58 -45.32
N GLU A 83 -15.71 37.57 -46.21
CA GLU A 83 -14.48 38.37 -46.38
C GLU A 83 -14.10 39.11 -45.09
N TRP A 84 -15.08 39.67 -44.37
CA TRP A 84 -14.84 40.34 -43.09
C TRP A 84 -14.36 39.37 -42.03
N LYS A 85 -14.96 38.17 -41.92
CA LYS A 85 -14.48 37.12 -41.01
C LYS A 85 -13.02 36.76 -41.28
N GLU A 86 -12.63 36.66 -42.56
CA GLU A 86 -11.25 36.40 -42.97
C GLU A 86 -10.31 37.56 -42.58
N LYS A 87 -10.66 38.80 -42.96
CA LYS A 87 -9.84 40.00 -42.69
C LYS A 87 -9.69 40.28 -41.20
N LEU A 88 -10.75 40.08 -40.41
CA LEU A 88 -10.75 40.23 -38.95
C LEU A 88 -10.10 39.03 -38.25
N LYS A 89 -9.65 38.01 -38.99
CA LYS A 89 -9.06 36.77 -38.46
C LYS A 89 -9.99 36.05 -37.48
N MET A 90 -11.30 36.19 -37.67
CA MET A 90 -12.33 35.51 -36.88
C MET A 90 -12.51 34.08 -37.43
N LYS A 91 -11.51 33.22 -37.19
CA LYS A 91 -11.51 31.86 -37.74
C LYS A 91 -12.44 30.91 -36.97
N TRP A 92 -12.50 31.04 -35.64
CA TRP A 92 -13.31 30.19 -34.75
C TRP A 92 -13.73 30.96 -33.49
N ALA A 93 -14.64 31.92 -33.62
CA ALA A 93 -15.14 32.69 -32.47
C ALA A 93 -16.22 31.89 -31.74
N ALA A 94 -15.84 31.16 -30.68
CA ALA A 94 -16.74 30.44 -29.77
C ALA A 94 -17.89 29.72 -30.48
N THR A 95 -17.58 28.99 -31.55
CA THR A 95 -18.58 28.25 -32.30
C THR A 95 -18.79 26.90 -31.62
N VAL A 96 -20.05 26.50 -31.46
CA VAL A 96 -20.42 25.10 -31.20
C VAL A 96 -20.33 24.32 -32.51
N ASP A 97 -20.12 23.01 -32.42
CA ASP A 97 -20.15 22.14 -33.61
C ASP A 97 -21.43 22.36 -34.41
N GLY A 98 -21.27 22.55 -35.72
CA GLY A 98 -22.38 22.71 -36.67
C GLY A 98 -22.32 21.67 -37.79
N ASP A 99 -23.12 21.85 -38.83
CA ASP A 99 -23.14 20.94 -39.99
C ASP A 99 -21.80 20.96 -40.75
N GLY A 100 -20.88 20.08 -40.34
CA GLY A 100 -19.62 19.82 -41.02
C GLY A 100 -18.38 20.52 -40.46
N GLU A 101 -18.51 21.36 -39.42
CA GLU A 101 -17.37 22.03 -38.78
C GLU A 101 -17.35 21.81 -37.26
N ALA A 102 -16.21 21.36 -36.76
CA ALA A 102 -15.95 21.26 -35.33
C ALA A 102 -15.72 22.66 -34.76
N GLY A 103 -16.59 23.04 -33.83
CA GLY A 103 -16.46 24.19 -32.98
C GLY A 103 -15.37 24.01 -31.92
N ASN A 104 -15.09 25.09 -31.20
CA ASN A 104 -14.13 25.12 -30.11
C ASN A 104 -14.77 25.23 -28.73
N VAL A 105 -16.11 25.21 -28.66
CA VAL A 105 -16.89 25.33 -27.43
C VAL A 105 -18.00 24.28 -27.39
N TYR A 106 -18.25 23.71 -26.21
CA TYR A 106 -19.35 22.78 -25.98
C TYR A 106 -20.68 23.50 -25.77
N THR A 107 -21.79 22.88 -26.19
CA THR A 107 -23.15 23.34 -25.84
C THR A 107 -23.41 23.16 -24.34
N LYS A 108 -24.41 23.88 -23.80
CA LYS A 108 -24.83 23.71 -22.40
C LYS A 108 -25.32 22.29 -22.14
N GLU A 109 -25.96 21.68 -23.13
CA GLU A 109 -26.46 20.31 -23.10
C GLU A 109 -25.31 19.31 -22.99
N GLN A 110 -24.29 19.43 -23.84
CA GLN A 110 -23.09 18.59 -23.79
C GLN A 110 -22.37 18.70 -22.43
N ILE A 111 -22.19 19.93 -21.92
CA ILE A 111 -21.58 20.15 -20.60
C ILE A 111 -22.43 19.47 -19.50
N ARG A 112 -23.75 19.58 -19.57
CA ARG A 112 -24.66 18.95 -18.60
C ARG A 112 -24.56 17.44 -18.65
N GLU A 113 -24.45 16.84 -19.82
CA GLU A 113 -24.23 15.39 -19.97
C GLU A 113 -22.91 14.94 -19.34
N PHE A 114 -21.81 15.66 -19.58
CA PHE A 114 -20.52 15.38 -18.95
C PHE A 114 -20.60 15.46 -17.42
N VAL A 115 -21.25 16.50 -16.89
CA VAL A 115 -21.43 16.67 -15.44
C VAL A 115 -22.28 15.55 -14.86
N ASN A 116 -23.36 15.14 -15.52
CA ASN A 116 -24.22 14.06 -15.07
C ASN A 116 -23.47 12.71 -15.04
N MET A 117 -22.64 12.43 -16.04
CA MET A 117 -21.81 11.21 -16.06
C MET A 117 -20.79 11.22 -14.90
N LEU A 118 -20.16 12.36 -14.64
CA LEU A 118 -19.23 12.51 -13.51
C LEU A 118 -19.94 12.30 -12.17
N GLN A 119 -21.13 12.88 -11.99
CA GLN A 119 -21.94 12.70 -10.78
C GLN A 119 -22.35 11.24 -10.59
N ALA A 120 -22.73 10.53 -11.65
CA ALA A 120 -23.06 9.10 -11.57
C ALA A 120 -21.85 8.27 -11.09
N LYS A 121 -20.65 8.57 -11.61
CA LYS A 121 -19.41 7.90 -11.19
C LYS A 121 -18.98 8.24 -9.77
N ASP A 122 -19.21 9.47 -9.33
CA ASP A 122 -18.93 9.88 -7.96
C ASP A 122 -19.84 9.14 -6.96
N ASN A 123 -21.13 8.99 -7.30
CA ASN A 123 -22.07 8.19 -6.50
C ASN A 123 -21.68 6.71 -6.42
N GLU A 124 -21.31 6.09 -7.54
CA GLU A 124 -20.83 4.69 -7.59
C GLU A 124 -19.58 4.50 -6.72
N MET A 125 -18.65 5.47 -6.75
CA MET A 125 -17.46 5.45 -5.90
C MET A 125 -17.82 5.55 -4.40
N LEU A 126 -18.78 6.41 -4.05
CA LEU A 126 -19.24 6.55 -2.66
C LEU A 126 -19.89 5.26 -2.15
N GLU A 127 -20.66 4.56 -2.99
CA GLU A 127 -21.23 3.25 -2.67
C GLU A 127 -20.14 2.21 -2.40
N HIS A 128 -19.12 2.11 -3.27
CA HIS A 128 -17.99 1.19 -3.05
C HIS A 128 -17.19 1.52 -1.78
N ILE A 129 -16.99 2.79 -1.47
CA ILE A 129 -16.34 3.20 -0.21
C ILE A 129 -17.19 2.74 0.99
N ALA A 130 -18.51 2.88 0.92
CA ALA A 130 -19.41 2.41 1.98
C ALA A 130 -19.34 0.88 2.14
N GLU A 131 -19.32 0.13 1.03
CA GLU A 131 -19.15 -1.34 1.03
C GLU A 131 -17.81 -1.76 1.66
N ILE A 132 -16.71 -1.14 1.25
CA ILE A 132 -15.38 -1.41 1.82
C ILE A 132 -15.38 -1.10 3.32
N ASN A 133 -15.93 0.04 3.73
CA ASN A 133 -16.02 0.38 5.15
C ASN A 133 -16.88 -0.61 5.92
N ALA A 134 -17.97 -1.12 5.34
CA ALA A 134 -18.78 -2.16 5.97
C ALA A 134 -18.02 -3.49 6.10
N MET A 135 -17.24 -3.88 5.09
CA MET A 135 -16.37 -5.07 5.15
C MET A 135 -15.26 -4.91 6.21
N LEU A 136 -14.66 -3.73 6.31
CA LEU A 136 -13.60 -3.43 7.28
C LEU A 136 -14.13 -3.24 8.70
N ALA A 137 -15.36 -2.73 8.84
CA ALA A 137 -16.04 -2.56 10.13
C ALA A 137 -16.76 -3.81 10.61
N SER A 138 -16.90 -4.84 9.75
CA SER A 138 -17.26 -6.17 10.22
C SER A 138 -16.15 -6.62 11.15
N ASP A 139 -16.41 -6.54 12.46
CA ASP A 139 -15.60 -7.18 13.49
C ASP A 139 -15.34 -8.61 13.00
N ASP A 140 -14.13 -8.89 12.51
CA ASP A 140 -13.78 -10.22 12.06
C ASP A 140 -13.63 -11.05 13.33
N VAL A 141 -14.76 -11.55 13.82
CA VAL A 141 -14.89 -12.38 15.03
C VAL A 141 -13.87 -13.51 14.97
N ASN A 142 -13.56 -14.03 13.77
CA ASN A 142 -12.54 -15.05 13.60
C ASN A 142 -11.14 -14.52 13.91
N LEU A 143 -10.78 -13.31 13.46
CA LEU A 143 -9.48 -12.71 13.76
C LEU A 143 -9.33 -12.42 15.26
N ASP A 144 -10.37 -11.88 15.90
CA ASP A 144 -10.38 -11.64 17.35
C ASP A 144 -10.29 -12.94 18.16
N ASP A 145 -11.01 -13.98 17.75
CA ASP A 145 -10.96 -15.28 18.40
C ASP A 145 -9.61 -15.98 18.16
N ILE A 146 -9.01 -15.85 16.98
CA ILE A 146 -7.63 -16.29 16.71
C ILE A 146 -6.66 -15.54 17.62
N GLN A 147 -6.81 -14.22 17.79
CA GLN A 147 -5.95 -13.40 18.65
C GLN A 147 -6.06 -13.82 20.13
N LYS A 148 -7.27 -14.16 20.60
CA LYS A 148 -7.50 -14.77 21.93
C LYS A 148 -6.79 -16.12 22.05
N ILE A 149 -6.94 -17.01 21.06
CA ILE A 149 -6.27 -18.32 21.04
C ILE A 149 -4.73 -18.16 21.07
N VAL A 150 -4.17 -17.26 20.26
CA VAL A 150 -2.74 -16.96 20.26
C VAL A 150 -2.28 -16.45 21.62
N SER A 151 -3.08 -15.60 22.27
CA SER A 151 -2.77 -15.10 23.61
C SER A 151 -2.76 -16.24 24.64
N TYR A 152 -3.75 -17.12 24.61
CA TYR A 152 -3.77 -18.32 25.46
C TYR A 152 -2.58 -19.25 25.21
N ILE A 153 -2.19 -19.47 23.95
CA ILE A 153 -1.02 -20.31 23.62
C ILE A 153 0.26 -19.71 24.18
N LYS A 154 0.44 -18.38 24.09
CA LYS A 154 1.60 -17.68 24.66
C LYS A 154 1.65 -17.82 26.17
N GLU A 155 0.52 -17.63 26.85
CA GLU A 155 0.43 -17.79 28.29
C GLU A 155 0.74 -19.23 28.73
N ASN A 156 0.13 -20.23 28.06
CA ASN A 156 0.41 -21.64 28.32
C ASN A 156 1.88 -21.98 28.12
N ARG A 157 2.52 -21.44 27.08
CA ARG A 157 3.96 -21.63 26.85
C ARG A 157 4.78 -21.08 28.01
N THR A 158 4.47 -19.88 28.48
CA THR A 158 5.15 -19.28 29.64
C THR A 158 4.97 -20.17 30.87
N GLN A 159 3.74 -20.60 31.19
CA GLN A 159 3.48 -21.49 32.32
C GLN A 159 4.26 -22.81 32.24
N ILE A 160 4.37 -23.39 31.04
CA ILE A 160 5.18 -24.61 30.81
C ILE A 160 6.66 -24.34 31.09
N GLU A 161 7.20 -23.19 30.69
CA GLU A 161 8.59 -22.84 30.99
C GLU A 161 8.82 -22.66 32.51
N TRP A 162 7.90 -21.99 33.23
CA TRP A 162 7.94 -21.92 34.69
C TRP A 162 7.91 -23.31 35.35
N LEU A 163 7.07 -24.22 34.83
CA LEU A 163 7.01 -25.60 35.30
C LEU A 163 8.29 -26.37 34.98
N LYS A 164 8.87 -26.21 33.80
CA LYS A 164 10.15 -26.83 33.46
C LYS A 164 11.28 -26.34 34.36
N GLU A 165 11.36 -25.04 34.61
CA GLU A 165 12.35 -24.49 35.55
C GLU A 165 12.15 -25.08 36.95
N THR A 166 10.91 -25.16 37.43
CA THR A 166 10.57 -25.75 38.73
C THR A 166 10.93 -27.24 38.81
N VAL A 167 10.59 -28.02 37.78
CA VAL A 167 10.89 -29.47 37.73
C VAL A 167 12.39 -29.72 37.58
N MET A 168 13.10 -28.91 36.80
CA MET A 168 14.56 -29.01 36.68
C MET A 168 15.31 -28.58 37.95
N HIS A 169 14.74 -27.68 38.76
CA HIS A 169 15.39 -27.16 39.98
C HIS A 169 14.84 -27.72 41.30
N GLY A 170 13.80 -28.57 41.27
CA GLY A 170 12.96 -28.77 42.44
C GLY A 170 12.07 -30.00 42.42
N ILE A 171 12.67 -31.19 42.33
CA ILE A 171 12.24 -32.34 43.15
C ILE A 171 13.47 -33.06 43.69
N PHE A 172 14.46 -32.30 44.15
CA PHE A 172 15.58 -32.86 44.89
C PHE A 172 15.09 -33.14 46.32
N ASP A 173 15.35 -34.36 46.80
CA ASP A 173 14.93 -34.84 48.12
C ASP A 173 15.60 -34.07 49.28
N ASP A 174 16.63 -33.27 48.97
CA ASP A 174 17.33 -32.33 49.85
C ASP A 174 16.49 -31.11 50.27
N LYS A 175 15.38 -30.84 49.58
CA LYS A 175 14.44 -29.74 49.89
C LYS A 175 13.13 -30.21 50.51
N ILE A 176 12.89 -31.51 50.58
CA ILE A 176 11.66 -32.10 51.14
C ILE A 176 11.84 -32.27 52.65
N LYS A 177 11.14 -31.46 53.45
CA LYS A 177 11.17 -31.57 54.91
C LYS A 177 10.32 -32.73 55.39
N LEU A 178 10.85 -33.49 56.34
CA LEU A 178 10.11 -34.55 57.02
C LEU A 178 9.11 -33.94 58.00
N THR A 179 7.86 -34.40 57.97
CA THR A 179 6.80 -33.96 58.89
C THR A 179 6.72 -34.81 60.16
N GLY A 180 7.34 -35.99 60.17
CA GLY A 180 7.39 -36.91 61.31
C GLY A 180 8.67 -36.79 62.13
N SER A 181 8.59 -37.12 63.43
CA SER A 181 9.76 -37.27 64.29
C SER A 181 10.27 -38.71 64.24
N TYR A 182 11.52 -38.89 63.80
CA TYR A 182 12.17 -40.19 63.67
C TYR A 182 13.26 -40.35 64.73
N SER A 183 12.87 -40.40 66.01
CA SER A 183 13.81 -40.45 67.16
C SER A 183 14.86 -41.57 67.08
N ASN A 184 14.54 -42.68 66.43
CA ASN A 184 15.43 -43.85 66.28
C ASN A 184 16.43 -43.72 65.10
N TRP A 185 16.32 -42.66 64.31
CA TRP A 185 17.10 -42.40 63.10
C TRP A 185 17.93 -41.11 63.20
N GLY A 186 18.08 -40.54 64.40
CA GLY A 186 18.85 -39.31 64.61
C GLY A 186 18.12 -38.04 64.19
N ALA A 187 18.81 -36.90 64.23
CA ALA A 187 18.25 -35.59 63.89
C ALA A 187 18.18 -35.38 62.36
N VAL A 188 17.24 -36.05 61.71
CA VAL A 188 16.96 -35.88 60.27
C VAL A 188 15.92 -34.78 60.04
N THR A 189 16.21 -33.87 59.10
CA THR A 189 15.31 -32.75 58.76
C THR A 189 14.75 -32.87 57.35
N TYR A 190 15.52 -33.44 56.43
CA TYR A 190 15.19 -33.57 55.01
C TYR A 190 15.14 -35.03 54.57
N GLN A 191 14.35 -35.32 53.52
CA GLN A 191 14.13 -36.67 53.01
C GLN A 191 15.44 -37.34 52.55
N ASN A 192 16.35 -36.60 51.94
CA ASN A 192 17.67 -37.11 51.53
C ASN A 192 18.47 -37.68 52.72
N GLN A 193 18.51 -36.95 53.84
CA GLN A 193 19.24 -37.35 55.04
C GLN A 193 18.69 -38.66 55.63
N LEU A 194 17.37 -38.85 55.56
CA LEU A 194 16.74 -40.09 55.99
C LEU A 194 17.06 -41.24 55.02
N ASN A 195 17.03 -40.99 53.71
CA ASN A 195 17.38 -41.99 52.70
C ASN A 195 18.82 -42.49 52.87
N ASP A 196 19.78 -41.59 53.08
CA ASP A 196 21.19 -41.93 53.30
C ASP A 196 21.36 -42.81 54.54
N LEU A 197 20.72 -42.46 55.66
CA LEU A 197 20.80 -43.25 56.89
C LEU A 197 20.14 -44.62 56.77
N ILE A 198 19.02 -44.73 56.03
CA ILE A 198 18.38 -46.01 55.74
C ILE A 198 19.31 -46.87 54.89
N TYR A 199 19.88 -46.30 53.83
CA TYR A 199 20.81 -46.99 52.96
C TYR A 199 22.01 -47.54 53.73
N ASP A 200 22.66 -46.71 54.55
CA ASP A 200 23.81 -47.13 55.35
C ASP A 200 23.45 -48.25 56.34
N LYS A 201 22.28 -48.19 56.99
CA LYS A 201 21.83 -49.27 57.87
C LYS A 201 21.56 -50.57 57.13
N ILE A 202 20.89 -50.50 55.98
CA ILE A 202 20.62 -51.69 55.16
C ILE A 202 21.94 -52.29 54.69
N LYS A 203 22.86 -51.46 54.19
CA LYS A 203 24.17 -51.91 53.72
C LYS A 203 24.98 -52.57 54.84
N ASN A 204 25.00 -51.99 56.03
CA ASN A 204 25.67 -52.60 57.17
C ASN A 204 25.05 -53.97 57.55
N ILE A 205 23.72 -54.09 57.50
CA ILE A 205 23.03 -55.37 57.73
C ILE A 205 23.36 -56.38 56.62
N GLU A 206 23.42 -55.95 55.36
CA GLU A 206 23.80 -56.80 54.22
C GLU A 206 25.26 -57.26 54.31
N ASP A 207 26.18 -56.35 54.67
CA ASP A 207 27.60 -56.65 54.86
C ASP A 207 27.82 -57.62 56.05
N GLU A 208 27.06 -57.45 57.14
CA GLU A 208 27.06 -58.37 58.30
C GLU A 208 26.47 -59.74 57.93
N ALA A 209 25.41 -59.78 57.13
CA ALA A 209 24.78 -61.02 56.66
C ALA A 209 25.65 -61.77 55.62
N ALA A 210 26.45 -61.06 54.83
CA ALA A 210 27.36 -61.64 53.85
C ALA A 210 28.63 -62.30 54.45
N ALA A 211 28.86 -62.14 55.77
CA ALA A 211 30.02 -62.73 56.44
C ALA A 211 29.98 -64.27 56.52
N GLU A 212 28.81 -64.90 56.43
CA GLU A 212 28.70 -66.34 56.17
C GLU A 212 28.85 -66.61 54.67
N LYS A 213 30.03 -67.02 54.22
CA LYS A 213 30.28 -67.40 52.82
C LYS A 213 29.41 -68.62 52.45
N ILE A 214 28.23 -68.38 51.89
CA ILE A 214 27.27 -69.42 51.46
C ILE A 214 27.46 -69.87 50.01
N ARG A 215 28.31 -69.17 49.24
CA ARG A 215 28.55 -69.44 47.82
C ARG A 215 30.03 -69.28 47.46
N HIS A 216 30.54 -70.16 46.61
CA HIS A 216 31.84 -70.04 45.95
C HIS A 216 31.65 -70.19 44.44
N GLU A 217 32.34 -69.35 43.68
CA GLU A 217 32.27 -69.36 42.22
C GLU A 217 33.66 -69.44 41.62
N GLU A 218 33.85 -70.30 40.63
CA GLU A 218 35.14 -70.50 39.99
C GLU A 218 34.98 -70.94 38.53
N ARG A 219 35.96 -70.60 37.69
CA ARG A 219 35.98 -70.95 36.27
C ARG A 219 37.04 -72.00 36.00
N VAL A 220 36.65 -73.09 35.35
CA VAL A 220 37.55 -74.21 35.04
C VAL A 220 37.53 -74.56 33.55
N ARG A 221 38.61 -75.14 33.05
CA ARG A 221 38.75 -75.61 31.64
C ARG A 221 38.87 -77.14 31.52
N GLY A 222 38.67 -77.86 32.61
CA GLY A 222 38.81 -79.31 32.70
C GLY A 222 38.88 -79.75 34.16
N ASP A 223 39.27 -81.00 34.39
CA ASP A 223 39.36 -81.59 35.74
C ASP A 223 40.18 -80.70 36.67
N SER A 224 39.59 -80.33 37.81
CA SER A 224 40.16 -79.31 38.70
C SER A 224 39.85 -79.60 40.16
N ARG A 225 40.81 -79.28 41.03
CA ARG A 225 40.63 -79.27 42.48
C ARG A 225 40.29 -77.86 42.95
N ILE A 226 39.16 -77.71 43.64
CA ILE A 226 38.57 -76.42 44.00
C ILE A 226 38.51 -76.28 45.52
N GLN A 227 39.13 -75.23 46.04
CA GLN A 227 39.06 -74.86 47.45
C GLN A 227 37.98 -73.78 47.65
N HIS A 228 36.79 -74.19 48.09
CA HIS A 228 35.62 -73.32 48.21
C HIS A 228 35.50 -72.63 49.58
N ASN A 229 36.10 -73.19 50.63
CA ASN A 229 36.07 -72.65 52.00
C ASN A 229 34.64 -72.37 52.52
N LEU A 230 33.69 -73.29 52.28
CA LEU A 230 32.28 -73.13 52.71
C LEU A 230 31.97 -73.89 54.03
N ASP A 231 32.97 -74.60 54.57
CA ASP A 231 32.89 -75.43 55.77
C ASP A 231 31.63 -76.31 55.80
N THR A 232 31.43 -77.08 54.72
CA THR A 232 30.28 -77.96 54.54
C THR A 232 30.61 -79.12 53.62
N PHE A 233 30.03 -80.30 53.89
CA PHE A 233 29.95 -81.41 52.94
C PHE A 233 28.63 -81.42 52.14
N SER A 234 27.65 -80.63 52.59
CA SER A 234 26.34 -80.46 51.99
C SER A 234 26.34 -79.21 51.12
N PHE A 235 26.40 -79.42 49.80
CA PHE A 235 26.40 -78.35 48.83
C PHE A 235 25.68 -78.78 47.55
N VAL A 236 25.17 -77.81 46.80
CA VAL A 236 24.77 -77.97 45.40
C VAL A 236 25.86 -77.37 44.53
N ILE A 237 26.17 -78.03 43.41
CA ILE A 237 27.02 -77.45 42.36
C ILE A 237 26.20 -77.31 41.11
N ASP A 238 26.22 -76.11 40.56
CA ASP A 238 25.75 -75.84 39.21
C ASP A 238 26.95 -75.55 38.31
N ALA A 239 26.93 -76.11 37.11
CA ALA A 239 28.02 -76.05 36.15
C ALA A 239 27.44 -75.76 34.78
N TYR A 240 27.88 -74.69 34.13
CA TYR A 240 27.41 -74.36 32.78
C TYR A 240 28.53 -73.80 31.92
N ASP A 241 28.42 -74.03 30.61
CA ASP A 241 29.33 -73.51 29.61
C ASP A 241 29.14 -71.99 29.46
N THR A 242 30.21 -71.23 29.64
CA THR A 242 30.15 -69.75 29.63
C THR A 242 29.79 -69.13 28.28
N VAL A 243 29.89 -69.89 27.18
CA VAL A 243 29.56 -69.44 25.83
C VAL A 243 28.16 -69.91 25.45
N THR A 244 27.85 -71.20 25.64
CA THR A 244 26.58 -71.78 25.19
C THR A 244 25.46 -71.69 26.22
N MET A 245 25.80 -71.39 27.49
CA MET A 245 24.89 -71.31 28.63
C MET A 245 24.16 -72.62 28.97
N PHE A 246 24.53 -73.74 28.34
CA PHE A 246 23.99 -75.05 28.70
C PHE A 246 24.64 -75.60 29.96
N THR A 247 23.83 -76.23 30.82
CA THR A 247 24.31 -76.98 31.99
C THR A 247 25.16 -78.16 31.54
N VAL A 248 26.33 -78.30 32.15
CA VAL A 248 27.30 -79.36 31.86
C VAL A 248 27.23 -80.40 32.97
N PRO A 249 27.01 -81.68 32.65
CA PRO A 249 27.07 -82.74 33.64
C PRO A 249 28.50 -82.88 34.16
N ILE A 250 28.64 -82.92 35.48
CA ILE A 250 29.94 -83.05 36.16
C ILE A 250 29.89 -84.19 37.18
N LYS A 251 31.04 -84.80 37.43
CA LYS A 251 31.25 -85.72 38.54
C LYS A 251 32.04 -85.00 39.62
N VAL A 252 31.59 -85.11 40.86
CA VAL A 252 32.19 -84.38 42.00
C VAL A 252 32.66 -85.37 43.05
N ARG A 253 33.93 -85.27 43.44
CA ARG A 253 34.51 -86.00 44.56
C ARG A 253 34.76 -85.04 45.71
N ARG A 254 34.17 -85.34 46.88
CA ARG A 254 34.39 -84.57 48.12
C ARG A 254 35.74 -84.96 48.71
N ILE A 255 36.61 -83.99 49.00
CA ILE A 255 37.90 -84.23 49.66
C ILE A 255 37.79 -83.92 51.15
N ASP A 256 37.35 -82.70 51.49
CA ASP A 256 37.10 -82.22 52.85
C ASP A 256 35.99 -81.16 52.85
N ALA A 257 35.66 -80.58 54.00
CA ALA A 257 34.57 -79.60 54.16
C ALA A 257 34.79 -78.29 53.38
N ASN A 258 35.99 -78.07 52.83
CA ASN A 258 36.37 -76.85 52.14
C ASN A 258 36.91 -77.10 50.73
N THR A 259 37.05 -78.36 50.32
CA THR A 259 37.72 -78.73 49.08
C THR A 259 37.03 -79.88 48.36
N ILE A 260 36.86 -79.73 47.05
CA ILE A 260 36.30 -80.74 46.17
C ILE A 260 37.20 -80.95 44.95
N GLU A 261 36.98 -82.03 44.23
CA GLU A 261 37.51 -82.24 42.89
C GLU A 261 36.35 -82.43 41.92
N VAL A 262 36.42 -81.71 40.80
CA VAL A 262 35.44 -81.76 39.72
C VAL A 262 36.08 -82.45 38.53
N LEU A 263 35.38 -83.45 38.01
CA LEU A 263 35.81 -84.30 36.90
C LEU A 263 34.78 -84.23 35.78
N PHE A 264 35.25 -84.13 34.55
CA PHE A 264 34.45 -84.13 33.33
C PHE A 264 34.61 -85.45 32.58
N ASP A 265 33.54 -85.94 31.95
CA ASP A 265 33.60 -87.18 31.15
C ASP A 265 34.47 -87.02 29.89
N SER A 266 34.61 -85.79 29.40
CA SER A 266 35.54 -85.39 28.35
C SER A 266 35.99 -83.94 28.59
N LEU A 267 37.15 -83.56 28.03
CA LEU A 267 37.67 -82.21 28.19
C LEU A 267 36.68 -81.19 27.60
N PRO A 268 36.14 -80.25 28.40
CA PRO A 268 35.14 -79.31 27.91
C PRO A 268 35.77 -78.36 26.87
N PRO A 269 35.06 -78.05 25.77
CA PRO A 269 35.60 -77.20 24.71
C PRO A 269 35.72 -75.72 25.13
N ASN A 270 34.86 -75.27 26.04
CA ASN A 270 34.82 -73.90 26.56
C ASN A 270 35.07 -73.87 28.08
N ILE A 271 35.28 -72.66 28.62
CA ILE A 271 35.36 -72.46 30.07
C ILE A 271 34.00 -72.74 30.71
N ILE A 272 34.01 -73.55 31.77
CA ILE A 272 32.83 -73.86 32.57
C ILE A 272 32.81 -72.97 33.81
N GLN A 273 31.69 -72.28 34.05
CA GLN A 273 31.44 -71.58 35.31
C GLN A 273 30.88 -72.59 36.31
N LEU A 274 31.54 -72.71 37.46
CA LEU A 274 31.08 -73.50 38.58
C LEU A 274 30.55 -72.57 39.67
N THR A 275 29.37 -72.90 40.18
CA THR A 275 28.78 -72.26 41.36
C THR A 275 28.51 -73.33 42.41
N ILE A 276 29.24 -73.26 43.52
CA ILE A 276 29.07 -74.13 44.68
C ILE A 276 28.28 -73.35 45.73
N LYS A 277 27.14 -73.87 46.15
CA LYS A 277 26.29 -73.27 47.20
C LYS A 277 26.17 -74.22 48.38
N LYS A 278 26.43 -73.71 49.58
CA LYS A 278 26.17 -74.41 50.84
C LYS A 278 24.66 -74.61 51.00
N ILE A 279 24.26 -75.82 51.39
CA ILE A 279 22.87 -76.18 51.78
C ILE A 279 22.81 -76.22 53.29
#